data_AF-A0ABD3KPX1-F1
#
_entry.id   AF-A0ABD3KPX1-F1
#
_cell.length_a   1.000
_cell.length_b   1.000
_cell.length_c   1.000
_cell.angle_alpha   90.00
_cell.angle_beta   90.00
_cell.angle_gamma   90.00
#
_symmetry.space_group_name_H-M   'P 1'
#
loop_
_entity.id
_entity.type
_entity.pdbx_description
1 polymer ?
#
loop_
_entity_poly.entity_id
_entity_poly.type
_entity_poly.pdbx_seq_one_letter_code
_entity_poly.pdbx_strand_id
1 'polypeptide(L)'
;MFEGCLNWVLHNQNEEGFWGYHDCDRHEMPDGVGCLASTLVCMIVLKKWHAGSPLIEKGLKFIHKNAELLLSRYTHGKFSRWIAIVLPGMVELARASSLEVVFPESVDRALADLFINRRQILEREELVDKNQYCPLLSYLEALPSTYKISHETILKHLDSDGSLFQSPSATSRAYLSTGNEACLAYLQSLASNCASSGSKGTLRPRDF
;
A
#
# COMPACT_ATOMS: atom_id res chain seq x y z
N MET A 1 15.02 13.17 -2.83
CA MET A 1 14.19 13.05 -4.06
C MET A 1 12.74 13.40 -3.79
N PHE A 2 12.10 12.88 -2.73
CA PHE A 2 10.69 13.18 -2.39
C PHE A 2 10.50 13.58 -0.91
N GLU A 3 11.20 14.62 -0.45
CA GLU A 3 11.15 15.06 0.96
C GLU A 3 9.75 15.49 1.41
N GLY A 4 8.98 16.10 0.50
CA GLY A 4 7.58 16.46 0.76
C GLY A 4 6.70 15.28 1.15
N CYS A 5 6.91 14.10 0.55
CA CYS A 5 6.16 12.89 0.89
C CYS A 5 6.50 12.38 2.30
N LEU A 6 7.79 12.39 2.67
CA LEU A 6 8.20 12.00 4.03
C LEU A 6 7.65 12.99 5.07
N ASN A 7 7.73 14.29 4.78
CA ASN A 7 7.15 15.33 5.63
C ASN A 7 5.64 15.14 5.78
N TRP A 8 4.93 14.76 4.71
CA TRP A 8 3.51 14.45 4.81
C TRP A 8 3.26 13.28 5.77
N VAL A 9 3.99 12.18 5.64
CA VAL A 9 3.84 11.02 6.55
C VAL A 9 4.07 11.43 8.01
N LEU A 10 5.10 12.24 8.29
CA LEU A 10 5.43 12.70 9.63
C LEU A 10 4.33 13.54 10.30
N HIS A 11 3.53 14.26 9.51
CA HIS A 11 2.56 15.25 10.03
C HIS A 11 1.08 14.86 9.82
N ASN A 12 0.80 13.71 9.23
CA ASN A 12 -0.58 13.28 8.90
C ASN A 12 -0.99 11.96 9.58
N GLN A 13 -0.27 11.53 10.63
CA GLN A 13 -0.80 10.49 11.52
C GLN A 13 -1.92 11.08 12.37
N ASN A 14 -3.07 10.42 12.44
CA ASN A 14 -4.17 10.92 13.25
C ASN A 14 -4.00 10.64 14.75
N GLU A 15 -4.96 11.14 15.54
CA GLU A 15 -4.98 11.01 17.00
C GLU A 15 -5.05 9.55 17.47
N GLU A 16 -5.72 8.68 16.71
CA GLU A 16 -5.84 7.24 16.99
C GLU A 16 -4.60 6.42 16.56
N GLY A 17 -3.64 7.05 15.86
CA GLY A 17 -2.37 6.42 15.50
C GLY A 17 -2.30 5.78 14.12
N PHE A 18 -3.26 6.00 13.24
CA PHE A 18 -3.24 5.43 11.90
C PHE A 18 -3.09 6.51 10.80
N TRP A 19 -2.77 6.04 9.60
CA TRP A 19 -2.85 6.83 8.37
C TRP A 19 -3.96 6.27 7.49
N GLY A 20 -4.70 7.18 6.83
CA GLY A 20 -5.86 6.83 6.00
C GLY A 20 -7.06 7.73 6.29
N TYR A 21 -8.06 7.66 5.42
CA TYR A 21 -9.28 8.47 5.56
C TYR A 21 -10.30 7.76 6.45
N HIS A 22 -10.75 8.45 7.50
CA HIS A 22 -11.87 8.02 8.34
C HIS A 22 -13.09 8.87 7.97
N ASP A 23 -14.10 8.30 7.33
CA ASP A 23 -15.35 9.02 7.09
C ASP A 23 -16.17 8.98 8.39
N CYS A 24 -16.05 10.02 9.21
CA CYS A 24 -16.70 10.14 10.52
C CYS A 24 -18.24 10.05 10.41
N ASP A 25 -18.78 10.54 9.29
CA ASP A 25 -20.21 10.80 9.11
C ASP A 25 -21.03 9.55 8.77
N ARG A 26 -20.39 8.42 8.44
CA ARG A 26 -21.12 7.19 8.08
C ARG A 26 -21.22 6.16 9.19
N HIS A 27 -20.50 6.27 10.30
CA HIS A 27 -20.39 5.23 11.35
C HIS A 27 -20.05 3.81 10.86
N GLU A 28 -19.81 3.65 9.57
CA GLU A 28 -19.26 2.50 8.90
C GLU A 28 -17.82 2.85 8.55
N MET A 29 -16.91 1.91 8.73
CA MET A 29 -15.55 1.97 8.20
C MET A 29 -15.55 1.18 6.89
N PRO A 30 -16.04 1.74 5.75
CA PRO A 30 -16.10 1.01 4.49
C PRO A 30 -14.70 0.60 3.99
N ASP A 31 -13.63 1.22 4.51
CA ASP A 31 -12.23 0.95 4.15
C ASP A 31 -11.31 0.79 5.38
N GLY A 32 -11.84 0.27 6.50
CA GLY A 32 -11.07 0.13 7.74
C GLY A 32 -9.82 -0.75 7.59
N VAL A 33 -9.85 -1.74 6.70
CA VAL A 33 -8.67 -2.56 6.37
C VAL A 33 -7.65 -1.79 5.50
N GLY A 34 -8.10 -0.84 4.68
CA GLY A 34 -7.22 0.09 3.97
C GLY A 34 -6.39 0.96 4.92
N CYS A 35 -6.93 1.26 6.10
CA CYS A 35 -6.18 1.95 7.17
C CYS A 35 -5.04 1.08 7.72
N LEU A 36 -5.22 -0.25 7.81
CA LEU A 36 -4.12 -1.16 8.20
C LEU A 36 -3.00 -1.14 7.16
N ALA A 37 -3.33 -1.27 5.87
CA ALA A 37 -2.34 -1.24 4.79
C ALA A 37 -1.60 0.11 4.75
N SER A 38 -2.34 1.22 4.80
CA SER A 38 -1.78 2.58 4.80
C SER A 38 -0.86 2.82 6.01
N THR A 39 -1.26 2.34 7.20
CA THR A 39 -0.46 2.47 8.42
C THR A 39 0.81 1.65 8.35
N LEU A 40 0.74 0.42 7.84
CA LEU A 40 1.93 -0.42 7.61
C LEU A 40 2.92 0.28 6.67
N VAL A 41 2.47 0.78 5.53
CA VAL A 41 3.31 1.52 4.57
C VAL A 41 3.97 2.73 5.21
N CYS A 42 3.21 3.55 5.92
CA CYS A 42 3.74 4.74 6.58
C CYS A 42 4.81 4.39 7.62
N MET A 43 4.58 3.35 8.44
CA MET A 43 5.59 2.88 9.40
C MET A 43 6.83 2.31 8.72
N ILE A 44 6.68 1.58 7.60
CA ILE A 44 7.81 1.06 6.80
C ILE A 44 8.66 2.22 6.28
N VAL A 45 8.02 3.27 5.75
CA VAL A 45 8.71 4.47 5.27
C VAL A 45 9.45 5.15 6.41
N LEU A 46 8.79 5.41 7.54
CA LEU A 46 9.41 6.02 8.73
C LEU A 46 10.60 5.19 9.24
N LYS A 47 10.46 3.87 9.30
CA LYS A 47 11.52 2.94 9.69
C LYS A 47 12.71 3.02 8.75
N LYS A 48 12.47 3.02 7.43
CA LYS A 48 13.51 3.10 6.40
C LYS A 48 14.32 4.39 6.46
N TRP A 49 13.69 5.49 6.83
CA TRP A 49 14.33 6.82 6.95
C TRP A 49 14.80 7.15 8.37
N HIS A 50 14.75 6.18 9.30
CA HIS A 50 15.13 6.37 10.70
C HIS A 50 14.46 7.60 11.36
N ALA A 51 13.19 7.83 11.03
CA ALA A 51 12.42 8.98 11.48
C ALA A 51 11.15 8.55 12.22
N GLY A 52 10.58 9.46 13.03
CA GLY A 52 9.24 9.30 13.57
C GLY A 52 9.03 8.07 14.46
N SER A 53 10.02 7.64 15.26
CA SER A 53 9.88 6.49 16.16
C SER A 53 8.62 6.53 17.05
N PRO A 54 8.22 7.67 17.66
CA PRO A 54 6.97 7.75 18.41
C PRO A 54 5.72 7.47 17.56
N LEU A 55 5.74 7.85 16.27
CA LEU A 55 4.64 7.60 15.34
C LEU A 55 4.55 6.10 14.98
N ILE A 56 5.69 5.42 14.84
CA ILE A 56 5.75 3.97 14.63
C ILE A 56 5.14 3.24 15.83
N GLU A 57 5.55 3.59 17.06
CA GLU A 57 4.99 2.99 18.27
C GLU A 57 3.48 3.20 18.37
N LYS A 58 3.00 4.39 18.02
CA LYS A 58 1.58 4.71 17.99
C LYS A 58 0.82 3.89 16.94
N GLY A 59 1.41 3.69 15.76
CA GLY A 59 0.85 2.84 14.70
C GLY A 59 0.79 1.36 15.09
N LEU A 60 1.81 0.85 15.77
CA LEU A 60 1.80 -0.51 16.32
C LEU A 60 0.67 -0.71 17.34
N LYS A 61 0.47 0.26 18.25
CA LYS A 61 -0.66 0.25 19.20
C LYS A 61 -2.01 0.25 18.49
N PHE A 62 -2.15 1.06 17.43
CA PHE A 62 -3.35 1.06 16.61
C PHE A 62 -3.63 -0.31 15.98
N ILE A 63 -2.64 -0.91 15.34
CA ILE A 63 -2.79 -2.24 14.70
C ILE A 63 -3.17 -3.28 15.75
N HIS A 64 -2.45 -3.34 16.87
CA HIS A 64 -2.72 -4.32 17.92
C HIS A 64 -4.15 -4.19 18.49
N LYS A 65 -4.61 -2.96 18.73
CA LYS A 65 -5.96 -2.69 19.27
C LYS A 65 -7.09 -3.00 18.28
N ASN A 66 -6.87 -2.78 16.98
CA ASN A 66 -7.96 -2.75 16.00
C ASN A 66 -7.92 -3.89 14.96
N ALA A 67 -6.82 -4.62 14.82
CA ALA A 67 -6.69 -5.65 13.78
C ALA A 67 -7.80 -6.71 13.84
N GLU A 68 -8.18 -7.15 15.04
CA GLU A 68 -9.26 -8.13 15.22
C GLU A 68 -10.58 -7.61 14.69
N LEU A 69 -10.98 -6.41 15.10
CA LEU A 69 -12.21 -5.79 14.64
C LEU A 69 -12.21 -5.58 13.12
N LEU A 70 -11.08 -5.11 12.58
CA LEU A 70 -10.96 -4.74 11.17
C LEU A 70 -10.91 -5.96 10.26
N LEU A 71 -10.26 -7.05 10.68
CA LEU A 71 -10.14 -8.28 9.89
C LEU A 71 -11.34 -9.23 10.07
N SER A 72 -11.97 -9.27 11.25
CA SER A 72 -13.13 -10.14 11.53
C SER A 72 -14.37 -9.74 10.74
N ARG A 73 -14.57 -8.44 10.48
CA ARG A 73 -15.69 -7.90 9.68
C ARG A 73 -15.75 -8.41 8.23
N TYR A 74 -14.67 -9.03 7.73
CA TYR A 74 -14.58 -9.54 6.35
C TYR A 74 -14.61 -11.07 6.24
N THR A 75 -14.91 -11.76 7.35
CA THR A 75 -15.06 -13.23 7.37
C THR A 75 -16.32 -13.73 6.64
N HIS A 76 -17.22 -12.85 6.19
CA HIS A 76 -18.50 -13.21 5.54
C HIS A 76 -18.68 -12.66 4.11
N GLY A 77 -17.64 -12.06 3.54
CA GLY A 77 -17.66 -11.52 2.18
C GLY A 77 -16.24 -11.15 1.79
N LYS A 78 -15.71 -11.84 0.77
CA LYS A 78 -14.31 -11.81 0.33
C LYS A 78 -13.70 -10.41 0.43
N PHE A 79 -12.49 -10.30 1.00
CA PHE A 79 -11.68 -9.08 0.92
C PHE A 79 -11.74 -8.50 -0.50
N SER A 80 -11.82 -7.17 -0.61
CA SER A 80 -11.69 -6.54 -1.93
C SER A 80 -10.38 -7.02 -2.57
N ARG A 81 -10.38 -7.20 -3.89
CA ARG A 81 -9.19 -7.72 -4.59
C ARG A 81 -7.92 -6.90 -4.27
N TRP A 82 -8.06 -5.58 -4.18
CA TRP A 82 -6.95 -4.69 -3.78
C TRP A 82 -6.44 -5.03 -2.37
N ILE A 83 -7.31 -5.15 -1.36
CA ILE A 83 -6.89 -5.55 0.00
C ILE A 83 -6.24 -6.93 0.02
N ALA A 84 -6.83 -7.90 -0.70
CA ALA A 84 -6.32 -9.26 -0.77
C ALA A 84 -4.91 -9.32 -1.36
N ILE A 85 -4.55 -8.42 -2.27
CA ILE A 85 -3.21 -8.35 -2.86
C ILE A 85 -2.27 -7.50 -2.00
N VAL A 86 -2.68 -6.30 -1.62
CA VAL A 86 -1.81 -5.27 -1.04
C VAL A 86 -1.49 -5.54 0.42
N LEU A 87 -2.48 -5.86 1.26
CA LEU A 87 -2.25 -6.00 2.69
C LEU A 87 -1.21 -7.09 3.02
N PRO A 88 -1.27 -8.30 2.44
CA PRO A 88 -0.21 -9.29 2.66
C PRO A 88 1.16 -8.83 2.18
N GLY A 89 1.20 -8.13 1.04
CA GLY A 89 2.45 -7.55 0.51
C GLY A 89 3.08 -6.56 1.49
N MET A 90 2.26 -5.74 2.16
CA MET A 90 2.73 -4.79 3.17
C MET A 90 3.19 -5.48 4.46
N VAL A 91 2.53 -6.57 4.87
CA VAL A 91 2.99 -7.39 6.01
C VAL A 91 4.35 -8.03 5.71
N GLU A 92 4.53 -8.58 4.51
CA GLU A 92 5.82 -9.11 4.05
C GLU A 92 6.90 -8.04 4.00
N LEU A 93 6.57 -6.85 3.47
CA LEU A 93 7.48 -5.73 3.36
C LEU A 93 7.89 -5.17 4.73
N ALA A 94 6.97 -5.11 5.69
CA ALA A 94 7.28 -4.75 7.08
C ALA A 94 8.32 -5.70 7.68
N ARG A 95 8.11 -7.00 7.53
CA ARG A 95 9.07 -8.02 7.99
C ARG A 95 10.44 -7.86 7.32
N ALA A 96 10.46 -7.68 6.00
CA ALA A 96 11.69 -7.45 5.25
C ALA A 96 12.42 -6.15 5.66
N SER A 97 11.68 -5.17 6.20
CA SER A 97 12.21 -3.88 6.66
C SER A 97 12.59 -3.88 8.15
N SER A 98 12.64 -5.05 8.81
CA SER A 98 12.89 -5.18 10.26
C SER A 98 11.91 -4.34 11.10
N LEU A 99 10.65 -4.24 10.64
CA LEU A 99 9.54 -3.69 11.39
C LEU A 99 8.71 -4.86 11.94
N GLU A 100 8.86 -5.10 13.25
CA GLU A 100 8.12 -6.15 13.94
C GLU A 100 6.69 -5.68 14.19
N VAL A 101 5.74 -6.26 13.44
CA VAL A 101 4.30 -6.03 13.63
C VAL A 101 3.73 -7.24 14.36
N VAL A 102 3.32 -7.03 15.61
CA VAL A 102 2.69 -8.07 16.43
C VAL A 102 1.18 -7.93 16.31
N PHE A 103 0.60 -8.81 15.49
CA PHE A 103 -0.85 -8.96 15.42
C PHE A 103 -1.36 -9.79 16.60
N PRO A 104 -2.59 -9.55 17.10
CA PRO A 104 -3.22 -10.42 18.10
C PRO A 104 -3.41 -11.85 17.58
N GLU A 105 -3.24 -12.87 18.43
CA GLU A 105 -3.43 -14.28 18.05
C GLU A 105 -4.84 -14.56 17.48
N SER A 106 -5.84 -13.79 17.92
CA SER A 106 -7.22 -13.86 17.44
C SER A 106 -7.36 -13.65 15.92
N VAL A 107 -6.38 -13.00 15.27
CA VAL A 107 -6.42 -12.73 13.83
C VAL A 107 -5.62 -13.70 12.97
N ASP A 108 -4.94 -14.69 13.55
CA ASP A 108 -4.07 -15.61 12.81
C ASP A 108 -4.81 -16.33 11.67
N ARG A 109 -6.04 -16.79 11.93
CA ARG A 109 -6.88 -17.39 10.89
C ARG A 109 -7.20 -16.41 9.76
N ALA A 110 -7.59 -15.18 10.10
CA ALA A 110 -7.94 -14.17 9.10
C ALA A 110 -6.74 -13.76 8.25
N LEU A 111 -5.56 -13.66 8.86
CA LEU A 111 -4.30 -13.44 8.14
C LEU A 111 -3.97 -14.62 7.23
N ALA A 112 -4.08 -15.86 7.72
CA ALA A 112 -3.86 -17.05 6.91
C ALA A 112 -4.78 -17.10 5.69
N ASP A 113 -6.07 -16.83 5.88
CA ASP A 113 -7.06 -16.76 4.80
C ASP A 113 -6.73 -15.66 3.78
N LEU A 114 -6.26 -14.50 4.24
CA LEU A 114 -5.82 -13.40 3.39
C LEU A 114 -4.61 -13.80 2.52
N PHE A 115 -3.61 -14.47 3.09
CA PHE A 115 -2.45 -14.99 2.34
C PHE A 115 -2.83 -16.11 1.36
N ILE A 116 -3.77 -16.99 1.73
CA ILE A 116 -4.30 -18.03 0.84
C ILE A 116 -5.04 -17.38 -0.34
N ASN A 117 -5.89 -16.39 -0.08
CA ASN A 117 -6.64 -15.68 -1.11
C ASN A 117 -5.71 -14.95 -2.09
N ARG A 118 -4.68 -14.24 -1.59
CA ARG A 118 -3.64 -13.63 -2.44
C ARG A 118 -3.01 -14.64 -3.37
N ARG A 119 -2.61 -15.80 -2.84
CA ARG A 119 -1.98 -16.86 -3.64
C ARG A 119 -2.91 -17.37 -4.74
N GLN A 120 -4.17 -17.63 -4.41
CA GLN A 120 -5.17 -18.06 -5.39
C GLN A 120 -5.39 -17.02 -6.50
N ILE A 121 -5.37 -15.73 -6.17
CA ILE A 121 -5.44 -14.64 -7.14
C ILE A 121 -4.20 -14.68 -8.06
N LEU A 122 -2.99 -14.74 -7.49
CA LEU A 122 -1.74 -14.74 -8.25
C LEU A 122 -1.53 -15.99 -9.13
N GLU A 123 -2.12 -17.13 -8.76
CA GLU A 123 -2.07 -18.39 -9.54
C GLU A 123 -3.11 -18.43 -10.66
N ARG A 124 -4.26 -17.77 -10.47
CA ARG A 124 -5.37 -17.80 -11.45
C ARG A 124 -5.27 -16.70 -12.49
N GLU A 125 -4.77 -15.53 -12.12
CA GLU A 125 -4.79 -14.34 -12.96
C GLU A 125 -3.47 -14.14 -13.69
N GLU A 126 -3.57 -13.79 -14.97
CA GLU A 126 -2.38 -13.44 -15.76
C GLU A 126 -1.86 -12.06 -15.38
N LEU A 127 -0.54 -11.87 -15.57
CA LEU A 127 0.15 -10.65 -15.17
C LEU A 127 -0.39 -9.38 -15.86
N VAL A 128 -0.79 -9.50 -17.14
CA VAL A 128 -1.13 -8.36 -18.01
C VAL A 128 -2.47 -8.52 -18.72
N ASP A 129 -3.31 -9.47 -18.32
CA ASP A 129 -4.62 -9.63 -18.97
C ASP A 129 -5.64 -8.63 -18.43
N LYS A 130 -6.38 -8.00 -19.33
CA LYS A 130 -7.51 -7.11 -19.02
C LYS A 130 -8.76 -7.96 -18.83
N ASN A 131 -8.78 -8.73 -17.75
CA ASN A 131 -10.00 -9.34 -17.24
C ASN A 131 -10.93 -8.26 -16.65
N GLN A 132 -11.95 -8.66 -15.88
CA GLN A 132 -12.87 -7.74 -15.19
C GLN A 132 -12.16 -6.78 -14.20
N TYR A 133 -10.87 -6.99 -13.90
CA TYR A 133 -10.07 -6.25 -12.91
C TYR A 133 -8.80 -5.65 -13.51
N CYS A 134 -8.18 -4.70 -12.79
CA CYS A 134 -6.85 -4.18 -13.15
C CYS A 134 -5.80 -5.31 -13.16
N PRO A 135 -4.89 -5.35 -14.15
CA PRO A 135 -3.87 -6.41 -14.24
C PRO A 135 -3.03 -6.53 -12.97
N LEU A 136 -2.47 -7.71 -12.68
CA LEU A 136 -1.59 -7.88 -11.49
C LEU A 136 -0.39 -6.92 -11.52
N LEU A 137 0.08 -6.55 -12.70
CA LEU A 137 1.17 -5.59 -12.88
C LEU A 137 0.82 -4.18 -12.34
N SER A 138 -0.46 -3.84 -12.13
CA SER A 138 -0.85 -2.59 -11.46
C SER A 138 -0.68 -2.61 -9.94
N TYR A 139 -0.25 -3.72 -9.37
CA TYR A 139 0.04 -3.92 -7.94
C TYR A 139 1.51 -4.30 -7.74
N LEU A 140 2.39 -3.88 -8.65
CA LEU A 140 3.78 -4.31 -8.74
C LEU A 140 4.53 -4.14 -7.40
N GLU A 141 4.22 -3.10 -6.64
CA GLU A 141 4.77 -2.81 -5.30
C GLU A 141 4.39 -3.85 -4.24
N ALA A 142 3.26 -4.52 -4.44
CA ALA A 142 2.70 -5.49 -3.51
C ALA A 142 2.85 -6.93 -3.98
N LEU A 143 3.53 -7.20 -5.10
CA LEU A 143 3.82 -8.58 -5.53
C LEU A 143 4.98 -9.18 -4.71
N PRO A 144 4.92 -10.48 -4.37
CA PRO A 144 5.96 -11.11 -3.56
C PRO A 144 7.29 -11.16 -4.32
N SER A 145 8.42 -11.12 -3.61
CA SER A 145 9.77 -11.12 -4.20
C SER A 145 10.10 -12.39 -5.02
N THR A 146 9.34 -13.45 -4.81
CA THR A 146 9.37 -14.70 -5.57
C THR A 146 8.70 -14.57 -6.95
N TYR A 147 7.82 -13.59 -7.14
CA TYR A 147 7.15 -13.32 -8.40
C TYR A 147 8.09 -12.55 -9.33
N LYS A 148 8.84 -13.27 -10.18
CA LYS A 148 9.85 -12.68 -11.07
C LYS A 148 9.21 -12.04 -12.29
N ILE A 149 9.46 -10.76 -12.48
CA ILE A 149 9.00 -9.98 -13.64
C ILE A 149 10.22 -9.38 -14.32
N SER A 150 10.32 -9.53 -15.64
CA SER A 150 11.44 -8.96 -16.40
C SER A 150 11.29 -7.44 -16.53
N HIS A 151 12.43 -6.75 -16.64
CA HIS A 151 12.42 -5.31 -16.89
C HIS A 151 11.72 -4.98 -18.20
N GLU A 152 11.93 -5.79 -19.24
CA GLU A 152 11.26 -5.66 -20.53
C GLU A 152 9.73 -5.68 -20.39
N THR A 153 9.18 -6.62 -19.60
CA THR A 153 7.74 -6.68 -19.33
C THR A 153 7.24 -5.44 -18.63
N ILE A 154 7.97 -4.90 -17.65
CA ILE A 154 7.58 -3.65 -16.97
C ILE A 154 7.57 -2.48 -17.97
N LEU A 155 8.66 -2.31 -18.73
CA LEU A 155 8.85 -1.19 -19.65
C LEU A 155 7.84 -1.21 -20.80
N LYS A 156 7.45 -2.39 -21.28
CA LYS A 156 6.45 -2.56 -22.34
C LYS A 156 5.05 -2.05 -21.96
N HIS A 157 4.75 -1.96 -20.66
CA HIS A 157 3.43 -1.57 -20.16
C HIS A 157 3.39 -0.18 -19.53
N LEU A 158 4.46 0.62 -19.71
CA LEU A 158 4.41 2.03 -19.34
C LEU A 158 3.50 2.80 -20.31
N ASP A 159 2.68 3.69 -19.75
CA ASP A 159 1.91 4.66 -20.51
C ASP A 159 2.83 5.72 -21.12
N SER A 160 2.29 6.54 -22.03
CA SER A 160 3.05 7.61 -22.70
C SER A 160 3.57 8.69 -21.76
N ASP A 161 2.98 8.82 -20.57
CA ASP A 161 3.43 9.73 -19.51
C ASP A 161 4.50 9.12 -18.58
N GLY A 162 4.89 7.86 -18.81
CA GLY A 162 5.85 7.13 -18.00
C GLY A 162 5.25 6.41 -16.78
N SER A 163 3.94 6.49 -16.57
CA SER A 163 3.28 5.76 -15.48
C SER A 163 3.08 4.28 -15.81
N LEU A 164 2.96 3.46 -14.77
CA LEU A 164 2.48 2.10 -14.88
C LEU A 164 1.02 2.06 -14.40
N PHE A 165 0.08 1.96 -15.34
CA PHE A 165 -1.38 1.97 -15.10
C PHE A 165 -1.89 3.18 -14.29
N GLN A 166 -1.28 4.36 -14.45
CA GLN A 166 -1.62 5.56 -13.66
C GLN A 166 -1.55 5.35 -12.14
N SER A 167 -0.81 4.33 -11.68
CA SER A 167 -0.60 4.04 -10.26
C SER A 167 0.76 4.57 -9.81
N PRO A 168 0.82 5.53 -8.87
CA PRO A 168 2.09 6.02 -8.33
C PRO A 168 2.89 4.91 -7.62
N SER A 169 2.22 4.02 -6.91
CA SER A 169 2.80 2.85 -6.22
C SER A 169 3.49 1.90 -7.19
N ALA A 170 2.77 1.47 -8.23
CA ALA A 170 3.30 0.57 -9.23
C ALA A 170 4.43 1.23 -10.03
N THR A 171 4.29 2.51 -10.36
CA THR A 171 5.32 3.30 -11.05
C THR A 171 6.59 3.48 -10.21
N SER A 172 6.44 3.73 -8.91
CA SER A 172 7.56 3.80 -7.96
C SER A 172 8.32 2.47 -7.91
N ARG A 173 7.60 1.35 -7.85
CA ARG A 173 8.23 0.04 -7.92
C ARG A 173 8.89 -0.25 -9.27
N ALA A 174 8.28 0.18 -10.38
CA ALA A 174 8.86 0.07 -11.71
C ALA A 174 10.18 0.87 -11.83
N TYR A 175 10.21 2.10 -11.30
CA TYR A 175 11.43 2.91 -11.23
C TYR A 175 12.52 2.22 -10.42
N LEU A 176 12.20 1.74 -9.21
CA LEU A 176 13.17 1.04 -8.35
C LEU A 176 13.71 -0.25 -8.99
N SER A 177 12.92 -0.90 -9.85
CA SER A 177 13.35 -2.12 -10.56
C SER A 177 14.20 -1.80 -11.78
N THR A 178 13.84 -0.80 -12.57
CA THR A 178 14.36 -0.60 -13.94
C THR A 178 15.30 0.60 -14.08
N GLY A 179 15.25 1.56 -13.16
CA GLY A 179 15.92 2.85 -13.27
C GLY A 179 15.37 3.76 -14.37
N ASN A 180 14.20 3.47 -14.95
CA ASN A 180 13.65 4.22 -16.07
C ASN A 180 13.31 5.68 -15.71
N GLU A 181 13.82 6.63 -16.49
CA GLU A 181 13.67 8.07 -16.22
C GLU A 181 12.25 8.60 -16.47
N ALA A 182 11.46 7.97 -17.35
CA ALA A 182 10.07 8.37 -17.56
C ALA A 182 9.21 8.09 -16.33
N CYS A 183 9.42 6.94 -15.67
CA CYS A 183 8.79 6.64 -14.38
C CYS A 183 9.14 7.71 -13.33
N LEU A 184 10.41 8.13 -13.29
CA LEU A 184 10.85 9.16 -12.36
C LEU A 184 10.19 10.51 -12.65
N ALA A 185 10.15 10.92 -13.93
CA ALA A 185 9.52 12.15 -14.37
C ALA A 185 8.02 12.20 -14.00
N TYR A 186 7.31 11.08 -14.20
CA TYR A 186 5.91 10.95 -13.76
C TYR A 186 5.76 11.19 -12.25
N LEU A 187 6.55 10.50 -11.43
CA LEU A 187 6.49 10.62 -9.97
C LEU A 187 6.83 12.03 -9.49
N GLN A 188 7.83 12.68 -10.10
CA GLN A 188 8.20 14.06 -9.81
C GLN A 188 7.10 15.05 -10.16
N SER A 189 6.38 14.83 -11.27
CA SER A 189 5.25 15.66 -11.67
C SER A 189 4.11 15.60 -10.64
N LEU A 190 3.79 14.41 -10.13
CA LEU A 190 2.78 14.22 -9.09
C LEU A 190 3.17 14.91 -7.79
N ALA A 191 4.41 14.69 -7.32
CA ALA A 191 4.89 15.29 -6.08
C ALA A 191 4.88 16.83 -6.15
N SER A 192 5.20 17.40 -7.31
CA SER A 192 5.17 18.85 -7.54
C SER A 192 3.76 19.41 -7.51
N ASN A 193 2.80 18.72 -8.14
CA ASN A 193 1.38 19.13 -8.15
C ASN A 193 0.75 19.08 -6.75
N CYS A 194 1.15 18.12 -5.92
CA CYS A 194 0.72 18.04 -4.52
C CYS A 194 1.30 19.19 -3.67
N ALA A 195 2.51 19.66 -3.97
CA ALA A 195 3.13 20.78 -3.26
C ALA A 195 2.53 22.14 -3.67
N SER A 196 2.20 22.32 -4.95
CA SER A 196 1.67 23.58 -5.48
C SER A 196 0.18 23.80 -5.19
N SER A 197 -0.58 22.74 -4.91
CA SER A 197 -2.03 22.84 -4.75
C SER A 197 -2.48 23.43 -3.41
N GLY A 198 -1.61 23.60 -2.40
CA GLY A 198 -1.86 24.39 -1.17
C GLY A 198 -3.14 24.04 -0.40
N SER A 199 -3.84 23.00 -0.81
CA SER A 199 -5.14 22.58 -0.35
C SER A 199 -4.94 21.22 0.27
N LYS A 200 -5.73 20.94 1.30
CA LYS A 200 -5.96 19.60 1.85
C LYS A 200 -6.64 18.72 0.79
N GLY A 201 -6.05 18.62 -0.40
CA GLY A 201 -6.43 17.74 -1.47
C GLY A 201 -6.13 16.34 -0.99
N THR A 202 -7.18 15.58 -0.81
CA THR A 202 -7.18 14.22 -0.28
C THR A 202 -6.24 13.36 -1.11
N LEU A 203 -4.99 13.21 -0.66
CA LEU A 203 -4.14 12.09 -1.06
C LEU A 203 -4.94 10.83 -0.73
N ARG A 204 -5.44 10.17 -1.76
CA ARG A 204 -6.18 8.92 -1.56
C ARG A 204 -5.15 7.83 -1.29
N PRO A 205 -5.50 6.80 -0.50
CA PRO A 205 -4.66 5.61 -0.39
C PRO A 205 -4.34 4.91 -1.72
N ARG A 206 -5.02 5.28 -2.82
CA ARG A 206 -4.72 4.81 -4.18
C ARG A 206 -3.59 5.60 -4.88
N ASP A 207 -3.21 6.75 -4.31
CA ASP A 207 -2.15 7.61 -4.82
C ASP A 207 -0.77 7.24 -4.21
N PHE A 208 -0.71 6.18 -3.39
CA PHE A 208 0.49 5.64 -2.74
C PHE A 208 0.66 4.15 -2.95
#